data_AF-A0A8S1F7Y8-F1
#
_entry.id   AF-A0A8S1F7Y8-F1
#
_cell.length_a   1.000
_cell.length_b   1.000
_cell.length_c   1.000
_cell.angle_alpha   90.00
_cell.angle_beta   90.00
_cell.angle_gamma   90.00
#
_symmetry.space_group_name_H-M   'P 1'
#
loop_
_entity.id
_entity.type
_entity.pdbx_description
1 polymer ?
#
loop_
_entity_poly.entity_id
_entity_poly.type
_entity_poly.pdbx_seq_one_letter_code
_entity_poly.pdbx_strand_id
1 'polypeptide(L)'
;MTINFRRLLAQGLPPPMEPEPGLCCGDQCESCVWLVYANELIVYYRCKYPSDLNSLKRVKEELYEKIERPEIKAYVLTELDIAAKQMEDLRLMSKKKKKT
;
A
#
# COMPACT_ATOMS: atom_id res chain seq x y z
N MET A 1 -25.53 7.59 12.88
CA MET A 1 -25.14 6.24 12.39
C MET A 1 -23.64 6.11 12.50
N THR A 2 -23.12 5.53 13.58
CA THR A 2 -21.69 5.32 13.77
C THR A 2 -21.28 4.05 13.02
N ILE A 3 -20.77 4.23 11.81
CA ILE A 3 -20.22 3.13 11.00
C ILE A 3 -18.99 2.59 11.76
N ASN A 4 -19.16 1.45 12.40
CA ASN A 4 -18.07 0.73 13.05
C ASN A 4 -17.21 0.07 11.97
N PHE A 5 -16.23 0.82 11.45
CA PHE A 5 -15.27 0.38 10.43
C PHE A 5 -14.65 -0.99 10.74
N ARG A 6 -14.35 -1.29 12.01
CA ARG A 6 -13.80 -2.58 12.44
C ARG A 6 -14.68 -3.80 12.09
N ARG A 7 -16.01 -3.64 12.01
CA ARG A 7 -16.94 -4.76 11.78
C ARG A 7 -17.19 -5.03 10.29
N LEU A 8 -16.96 -4.05 9.43
CA LEU A 8 -17.03 -4.21 7.96
C LEU A 8 -15.78 -4.91 7.40
N LEU A 9 -14.61 -4.65 7.99
CA LEU A 9 -13.35 -5.29 7.57
C LEU A 9 -13.35 -6.82 7.79
N ALA A 10 -14.16 -7.34 8.71
CA ALA A 10 -14.23 -8.77 9.05
C ALA A 10 -15.11 -9.62 8.11
N GLN A 11 -15.90 -9.01 7.21
CA GLN A 11 -16.84 -9.74 6.34
C GLN A 11 -16.33 -10.00 4.91
N GLY A 12 -15.01 -9.89 4.70
CA GLY A 12 -14.43 -10.09 3.38
C GLY A 12 -14.60 -8.85 2.52
N LEU A 13 -13.63 -7.94 2.60
CA LEU A 13 -13.51 -6.94 1.54
C LEU A 13 -13.46 -7.67 0.19
N PRO A 14 -14.26 -7.25 -0.79
CA PRO A 14 -13.94 -7.61 -2.16
C PRO A 14 -12.51 -7.13 -2.45
N PRO A 15 -11.73 -7.87 -3.25
CA PRO A 15 -10.43 -7.37 -3.67
C PRO A 15 -10.60 -5.95 -4.23
N PRO A 16 -9.66 -5.03 -3.95
CA PRO A 16 -9.76 -3.67 -4.47
C PRO A 16 -9.90 -3.72 -6.00
N MET A 17 -10.69 -2.80 -6.54
CA MET A 17 -10.97 -2.77 -7.98
C MET A 17 -9.75 -2.20 -8.71
N GLU A 18 -9.32 -2.88 -9.78
CA GLU A 18 -8.17 -2.45 -10.57
C GLU A 18 -8.43 -1.06 -11.18
N PRO A 19 -7.54 -0.09 -10.99
CA PRO A 19 -7.71 1.24 -11.55
C PRO A 19 -7.41 1.23 -13.06
N GLU A 20 -8.06 2.11 -13.82
CA GLU A 20 -7.76 2.24 -15.24
C GLU A 20 -6.30 2.70 -15.45
N PRO A 21 -5.51 2.00 -16.28
CA PRO A 21 -4.09 2.25 -16.45
C PRO A 21 -3.76 3.63 -17.05
N GLY A 22 -4.75 4.35 -17.59
CA GLY A 22 -4.62 5.68 -18.17
C GLY A 22 -4.65 6.85 -17.18
N LEU A 23 -4.95 6.61 -15.90
CA LEU A 23 -5.18 7.68 -14.90
C LEU A 23 -3.95 8.07 -14.06
N CYS A 24 -2.76 7.54 -14.37
CA CYS A 24 -1.54 7.92 -13.66
C CYS A 24 -0.52 8.54 -14.64
N CYS A 25 -0.11 9.77 -14.35
CA CYS A 25 0.73 10.59 -15.23
C CYS A 25 2.22 10.19 -15.23
N GLY A 26 2.63 9.20 -14.42
CA GLY A 26 3.99 8.63 -14.45
C GLY A 26 5.07 9.46 -13.76
N ASP A 27 4.87 10.77 -13.60
CA ASP A 27 5.84 11.69 -12.99
C ASP A 27 5.18 12.56 -11.91
N GLN A 28 5.51 12.32 -10.65
CA GLN A 28 5.22 13.19 -9.48
C GLN A 28 3.77 13.69 -9.30
N CYS A 29 2.77 13.02 -9.88
CA CYS A 29 1.37 13.37 -9.66
C CYS A 29 0.93 12.98 -8.24
N GLU A 30 0.40 13.96 -7.51
CA GLU A 30 -0.12 13.83 -6.13
C GLU A 30 -1.27 12.80 -6.00
N SER A 31 -1.86 12.37 -7.11
CA SER A 31 -2.98 11.42 -7.13
C SER A 31 -2.81 10.34 -8.21
N CYS A 32 -1.73 9.55 -8.14
CA CYS A 32 -1.64 8.33 -8.94
C CYS A 32 -2.61 7.27 -8.39
N VAL A 33 -3.58 6.86 -9.20
CA VAL A 33 -4.57 5.82 -8.83
C VAL A 33 -3.94 4.49 -8.40
N TRP A 34 -2.76 4.16 -8.94
CA TRP A 34 -2.01 2.97 -8.55
C TRP A 34 -1.42 3.05 -7.14
N LEU A 35 -1.09 4.26 -6.64
CA LEU A 35 -0.65 4.44 -5.25
C LEU A 35 -1.82 4.21 -4.28
N VAL A 36 -3.00 4.69 -4.64
CA VAL A 36 -4.23 4.45 -3.86
C VAL A 36 -4.54 2.95 -3.83
N TYR A 37 -4.56 2.30 -5.00
CA TYR A 37 -4.78 0.87 -5.12
C TYR A 37 -3.73 0.05 -4.34
N ALA A 38 -2.45 0.43 -4.41
CA ALA A 38 -1.38 -0.21 -3.65
C ALA A 38 -1.61 -0.12 -2.14
N ASN A 39 -2.02 1.05 -1.64
CA ASN A 39 -2.33 1.24 -0.23
C ASN A 39 -3.53 0.39 0.22
N GLU A 40 -4.59 0.35 -0.59
CA GLU A 40 -5.76 -0.50 -0.32
C GLU A 40 -5.40 -1.98 -0.30
N LEU A 41 -4.57 -2.45 -1.23
CA LEU A 41 -4.05 -3.81 -1.25
C LEU A 41 -3.21 -4.12 0.01
N ILE A 42 -2.34 -3.21 0.45
CA ILE A 42 -1.56 -3.40 1.68
C ILE A 42 -2.49 -3.56 2.88
N VAL A 43 -3.53 -2.73 2.98
CA VAL A 43 -4.52 -2.82 4.06
C VAL A 43 -5.29 -4.13 3.95
N TYR A 44 -5.72 -4.53 2.76
CA TYR A 44 -6.41 -5.79 2.51
C TYR A 44 -5.57 -7.00 2.96
N TYR A 45 -4.32 -7.09 2.51
CA TYR A 45 -3.43 -8.19 2.89
C TYR A 45 -3.06 -8.17 4.37
N ARG A 46 -2.87 -7.00 4.99
CA ARG A 46 -2.64 -6.90 6.44
C ARG A 46 -3.86 -7.31 7.26
N CYS A 47 -5.06 -6.97 6.80
CA CYS A 47 -6.31 -7.38 7.47
C CYS A 47 -6.57 -8.88 7.31
N LYS A 48 -6.32 -9.44 6.13
CA LYS A 48 -6.52 -10.86 5.82
C LYS A 48 -5.44 -11.75 6.42
N TYR A 49 -4.19 -11.27 6.45
CA TYR A 49 -3.01 -11.98 6.94
C TYR A 49 -2.21 -11.09 7.92
N PRO A 50 -2.71 -10.88 9.15
CA PRO A 50 -2.06 -10.00 10.13
C PRO A 50 -0.66 -10.46 10.56
N SER A 51 -0.35 -11.75 10.39
CA SER A 51 0.97 -12.33 10.68
C SER A 51 1.94 -12.28 9.51
N ASP A 52 1.50 -11.87 8.31
CA ASP A 52 2.32 -11.91 7.10
C ASP A 52 3.08 -10.58 6.93
N LEU A 53 4.34 -10.60 7.37
CA LEU A 53 5.30 -9.50 7.21
C LEU A 53 5.64 -9.22 5.73
N ASN A 54 5.33 -10.15 4.82
CA ASN A 54 5.61 -10.03 3.38
C ASN A 54 4.42 -9.49 2.58
N SER A 55 3.37 -9.01 3.24
CA SER A 55 2.21 -8.36 2.60
C SER A 55 2.66 -7.30 1.58
N LEU A 56 3.68 -6.50 1.91
CA LEU A 56 4.19 -5.43 1.04
C LEU A 56 4.90 -5.99 -0.21
N LYS A 57 5.60 -7.12 -0.09
CA LYS A 57 6.25 -7.79 -1.24
C LYS A 57 5.21 -8.32 -2.23
N ARG A 58 4.16 -8.98 -1.73
CA ARG A 58 3.07 -9.50 -2.57
C ARG A 58 2.41 -8.39 -3.38
N VAL A 59 2.14 -7.25 -2.75
CA VAL A 59 1.55 -6.08 -3.41
C VAL A 59 2.46 -5.55 -4.51
N LYS A 60 3.78 -5.49 -4.28
CA LYS A 60 4.73 -5.08 -5.32
C LYS A 60 4.73 -6.01 -6.52
N GLU A 61 4.71 -7.33 -6.29
CA GLU A 61 4.65 -8.33 -7.37
C GLU A 61 3.35 -8.20 -8.17
N GLU A 62 2.20 -8.05 -7.50
CA GLU A 62 0.90 -7.86 -8.17
C GLU A 62 0.87 -6.58 -9.02
N LEU A 63 1.36 -5.45 -8.48
CA LEU A 63 1.45 -4.20 -9.24
C LEU A 63 2.44 -4.31 -10.40
N TYR A 64 3.52 -5.07 -10.25
CA TYR A 64 4.50 -5.30 -11.30
C TYR A 64 3.88 -6.00 -12.51
N GLU A 65 2.97 -6.95 -12.30
CA GLU A 65 2.29 -7.66 -13.40
C GLU A 65 1.17 -6.81 -14.03
N LYS A 66 0.43 -6.04 -13.23
CA LYS A 66 -0.73 -5.27 -13.70
C LYS A 66 -0.38 -3.96 -14.40
N ILE A 67 0.70 -3.29 -13.98
CA ILE A 67 1.11 -2.02 -14.58
C ILE A 67 1.87 -2.28 -15.87
N GLU A 68 1.25 -1.96 -17.01
CA GLU A 68 1.88 -2.09 -18.32
C GLU A 68 2.99 -1.07 -18.57
N ARG A 69 2.82 0.17 -18.07
CA ARG A 69 3.78 1.26 -18.31
C ARG A 69 4.98 1.19 -17.34
N PRO A 70 6.22 1.07 -17.84
CA PRO A 70 7.39 0.91 -16.98
C PRO A 70 7.69 2.14 -16.12
N GLU A 71 7.38 3.34 -16.61
CA GLU A 71 7.56 4.61 -15.90
C GLU A 71 6.70 4.66 -14.61
N ILE A 72 5.41 4.36 -14.75
CA ILE A 72 4.45 4.31 -13.64
C ILE A 72 4.85 3.21 -12.65
N LYS A 73 5.31 2.06 -13.16
CA LYS A 73 5.75 0.93 -12.35
C LYS A 73 6.93 1.32 -11.46
N ALA A 74 7.97 1.92 -12.04
CA ALA A 74 9.14 2.36 -11.31
C ALA A 74 8.78 3.40 -10.24
N TYR A 75 7.90 4.35 -10.58
CA TYR A 75 7.43 5.36 -9.64
C TYR A 75 6.69 4.75 -8.44
N VAL A 76 5.66 3.93 -8.70
CA VAL A 76 4.84 3.30 -7.65
C VAL A 76 5.68 2.42 -6.73
N LEU A 77 6.57 1.61 -7.28
CA LEU A 77 7.45 0.74 -6.48
C LEU A 77 8.40 1.57 -5.59
N THR A 78 8.96 2.65 -6.14
CA THR A 78 9.87 3.54 -5.40
C THR A 78 9.16 4.22 -4.24
N GLU A 79 7.96 4.77 -4.47
CA GLU A 79 7.16 5.41 -3.43
C GLU A 79 6.79 4.43 -2.31
N LEU A 80 6.43 3.19 -2.65
CA LEU A 80 6.16 2.14 -1.67
C LEU A 80 7.39 1.78 -0.83
N ASP A 81 8.59 1.75 -1.43
CA ASP A 81 9.84 1.53 -0.71
C ASP A 81 10.19 2.68 0.23
N ILE A 82 10.03 3.92 -0.22
CA ILE A 82 10.26 5.12 0.60
C ILE A 82 9.31 5.10 1.79
N ALA A 83 8.02 4.87 1.57
CA ALA A 83 7.02 4.81 2.62
C ALA A 83 7.33 3.68 3.64
N ALA A 84 7.72 2.49 3.16
CA ALA A 84 8.09 1.38 4.04
C ALA A 84 9.31 1.72 4.92
N LYS A 85 10.33 2.36 4.34
CA LYS A 85 11.53 2.77 5.07
C LYS A 85 11.22 3.86 6.11
N GLN A 86 10.45 4.89 5.73
CA GLN A 86 10.04 5.96 6.65
C GLN A 86 9.28 5.41 7.86
N MET A 87 8.41 4.41 7.67
CA MET A 87 7.69 3.77 8.78
C MET A 87 8.65 3.05 9.74
N GLU A 88 9.68 2.36 9.23
CA GLU A 88 10.67 1.69 10.07
C GLU A 88 11.57 2.70 10.80
N ASP A 89 12.01 3.77 10.12
CA ASP A 89 12.79 4.84 10.73
C ASP A 89 12.02 5.50 11.89
N LEU A 90 10.73 5.81 11.70
CA LEU A 90 9.84 6.30 12.76
C LEU A 90 9.69 5.31 13.92
N ARG A 91 9.62 4.01 13.62
CA ARG A 91 9.55 2.94 14.63
C ARG A 91 10.84 2.86 15.46
N LEU A 92 12.00 2.98 14.83
CA LEU A 92 13.31 2.98 15.49
C LEU A 92 13.48 4.22 16.38
N MET A 93 13.08 5.40 15.89
CA MET A 93 13.09 6.65 16.66
C MET A 93 12.17 6.57 17.90
N SER A 94 11.01 5.93 17.76
CA SER A 94 10.07 5.71 18.87
C SER A 94 10.63 4.77 19.95
N LYS A 95 11.36 3.71 19.56
CA LYS A 95 12.05 2.81 20.51
C LYS A 95 13.17 3.53 21.26
N LYS A 96 13.89 4.45 20.60
CA LYS A 96 14.96 5.23 21.20
C LYS A 96 14.45 6.19 22.27
N LYS A 97 13.30 6.86 22.03
CA LYS A 97 12.64 7.73 23.03
C LYS A 97 12.12 6.97 24.27
N LYS A 98 11.81 5.68 24.16
CA LYS A 98 11.26 4.89 25.27
C LYS A 98 12.34 4.26 26.16
N LYS A 99 13.61 4.38 25.77
CA LYS A 99 14.78 3.81 26.46
C LYS A 99 15.65 4.91 27.14
N THR A 100 15.20 6.17 27.09
CA THR A 100 15.74 7.32 27.84
C THR A 100 14.67 7.75 28.81
#